data_AF-A0A0L8IFH7-F1
#
_entry.id   AF-A0A0L8IFH7-F1
#
_cell.length_a   1.000
_cell.length_b   1.000
_cell.length_c   1.000
_cell.angle_alpha   90.00
_cell.angle_beta   90.00
_cell.angle_gamma   90.00
#
_symmetry.space_group_name_H-M   'P 1'
#
loop_
_entity.id
_entity.type
_entity.pdbx_description
1 polymer ?
#
loop_
_entity_poly.entity_id
_entity_poly.type
_entity_poly.pdbx_seq_one_letter_code
_entity_poly.pdbx_strand_id
1 'polypeptide(L)'
;MAILKEAFTLCRLPSEEELVGVCDGNKDDQVIVSFKSKGISVYKISNQKLLHCWSPRQVHFITAPVLWDSSNEQLIAVHNSTIIRKWTLEEMNFEEAKKKHVNQSIYQIFSLNSGHIILVYENGSIELLTNSESFKGQLSANDKLKWCWAGSNDQELFLFLITENQSQWTIWTYQYSLENSTWHSNSVMLPDTEGSLLTCCCSVNTQNRVTFYTFWSTKHVFRTDLTFQSLLYTKKLYFLSSVSDKSTSMLTLDANHFAIVPVKKDNQDGVGIFDAHFGTMTAWQPIPHSIFSQPKLFSSNGHLFTACDKDLLAYSYHLESSTLSNLMCNTYQLAHDQNLLRVVPMHTKWDVHSADSDEKVSDEEAIQNLFTKLFDFQQKSSQSSFQSHLDKLFQILSQEQNQHWWASVHMIKLIVTSCNKDDLLSTKQFTTLIQSGSLPLQCLPDLINSLIKKKEPSLVDLAVRKLSDIPEICLANIIKFYLSIDELSNGEQQLENNHEEMEVDKPEDSATFERCPLNQQIAAYLCQLLSYPFSDVYLSHAMKTLPFKYAVILLKFLNYQLLEASILPKSDVSTPAVTKIVDWISATVDAHVLQMVISPDTKQLLSILYNTIEKRVRKPFSV
;
A
#
# COMPACT_ATOMS: atom_id res chain seq x y z
N MET A 1 3.49 3.41 11.00
CA MET A 1 3.73 4.06 9.71
C MET A 1 2.76 5.21 9.51
N ALA A 2 3.24 6.45 9.63
CA ALA A 2 2.53 7.56 9.03
C ALA A 2 2.79 7.49 7.52
N ILE A 3 1.76 7.35 6.70
CA ILE A 3 1.88 7.24 5.24
C ILE A 3 1.35 8.53 4.64
N LEU A 4 2.16 9.20 3.84
CA LEU A 4 1.74 10.33 3.02
C LEU A 4 1.75 9.89 1.56
N LYS A 5 0.58 9.81 0.94
CA LYS A 5 0.44 9.42 -0.48
C LYS A 5 0.85 10.58 -1.40
N GLU A 6 1.10 10.25 -2.66
CA GLU A 6 1.39 11.23 -3.70
C GLU A 6 0.28 12.29 -3.81
N ALA A 7 0.69 13.51 -4.16
CA ALA A 7 -0.22 14.63 -4.34
C ALA A 7 -1.11 14.43 -5.56
N PHE A 8 -2.37 14.89 -5.47
CA PHE A 8 -3.19 15.14 -6.65
C PHE A 8 -3.69 16.59 -6.65
N THR A 9 -3.87 17.15 -7.83
CA THR A 9 -4.39 18.50 -8.01
C THR A 9 -5.92 18.49 -7.85
N LEU A 10 -6.44 19.21 -6.85
CA LEU A 10 -7.89 19.34 -6.63
C LEU A 10 -8.49 20.42 -7.56
N CYS A 11 -7.86 21.59 -7.60
CA CYS A 11 -8.32 22.71 -8.42
C CYS A 11 -7.17 23.64 -8.79
N ARG A 12 -7.36 24.42 -9.85
CA ARG A 12 -6.39 25.45 -10.27
C ARG A 12 -6.61 26.76 -9.53
N LEU A 13 -5.57 27.22 -8.87
CA LEU A 13 -5.47 28.53 -8.24
C LEU A 13 -4.96 29.58 -9.25
N PRO A 14 -5.64 30.72 -9.37
CA PRO A 14 -5.15 31.83 -10.19
C PRO A 14 -4.05 32.66 -9.48
N SER A 15 -4.09 32.75 -8.15
CA SER A 15 -3.09 33.45 -7.32
C SER A 15 -3.12 33.00 -5.85
N GLU A 16 -2.03 33.26 -5.12
CA GLU A 16 -1.86 32.95 -3.68
C GLU A 16 -2.90 33.64 -2.78
N GLU A 17 -3.20 34.91 -3.10
CA GLU A 17 -4.12 35.75 -2.33
C GLU A 17 -5.58 35.35 -2.49
N GLU A 18 -5.88 34.56 -3.53
CA GLU A 18 -7.24 34.16 -3.82
C GLU A 18 -7.71 33.01 -2.93
N LEU A 19 -6.80 32.14 -2.44
CA LEU A 19 -7.18 31.06 -1.52
C LEU A 19 -7.38 31.60 -0.10
N VAL A 20 -8.60 31.53 0.41
CA VAL A 20 -8.93 31.95 1.78
C VAL A 20 -8.80 30.77 2.74
N GLY A 21 -9.35 29.61 2.36
CA GLY A 21 -9.24 28.41 3.18
C GLY A 21 -9.95 27.19 2.63
N VAL A 22 -9.70 26.06 3.27
CA VAL A 22 -10.26 24.74 2.95
C VAL A 22 -10.86 24.15 4.23
N CYS A 23 -12.14 23.77 4.18
CA CYS A 23 -12.89 23.26 5.33
C CYS A 23 -13.72 22.02 4.97
N ASP A 24 -14.14 21.27 5.98
CA ASP A 24 -14.98 20.09 5.80
C ASP A 24 -16.36 20.45 5.22
N GLY A 25 -16.87 19.59 4.34
CA GLY A 25 -18.22 19.70 3.77
C GLY A 25 -19.27 18.96 4.59
N ASN A 26 -20.44 18.74 3.99
CA ASN A 26 -21.55 18.04 4.62
C ASN A 26 -21.26 16.54 4.87
N LYS A 27 -20.43 15.94 4.02
CA LYS A 27 -20.03 14.52 4.12
C LYS A 27 -18.52 14.44 4.27
N ASP A 28 -18.03 13.37 4.91
CA ASP A 28 -16.60 13.11 5.13
C ASP A 28 -15.75 13.04 3.83
N ASP A 29 -16.38 12.89 2.66
CA ASP A 29 -15.70 12.90 1.36
C ASP A 29 -15.90 14.22 0.59
N GLN A 30 -16.41 15.26 1.26
CA GLN A 30 -16.64 16.58 0.68
C GLN A 30 -15.81 17.65 1.36
N VAL A 31 -15.32 18.59 0.56
CA VAL A 31 -14.47 19.69 1.01
C VAL A 31 -14.95 20.99 0.38
N ILE A 32 -14.99 22.04 1.19
CA ILE A 32 -15.34 23.40 0.78
C ILE A 32 -14.05 24.18 0.57
N VAL A 33 -13.81 24.62 -0.65
CA VAL A 33 -12.71 25.51 -1.00
C VAL A 33 -13.25 26.93 -1.15
N SER A 34 -12.68 27.84 -0.36
CA SER A 34 -13.10 29.24 -0.28
C SER A 34 -12.10 30.14 -0.99
N PHE A 35 -12.58 30.87 -2.00
CA PHE A 35 -11.81 31.85 -2.76
C PHE A 35 -12.27 33.28 -2.47
N LYS A 36 -11.33 34.22 -2.40
CA LYS A 36 -11.60 35.62 -2.08
C LYS A 36 -12.53 36.28 -3.11
N SER A 37 -12.29 36.05 -4.40
CA SER A 37 -13.00 36.70 -5.52
C SER A 37 -13.77 35.72 -6.41
N LYS A 38 -13.26 34.51 -6.68
CA LYS A 38 -13.97 33.48 -7.47
C LYS A 38 -15.14 32.82 -6.73
N GLY A 39 -15.21 32.97 -5.41
CA GLY A 39 -16.30 32.46 -4.59
C GLY A 39 -16.00 31.11 -3.95
N ILE A 40 -16.97 30.21 -3.93
CA ILE A 40 -16.99 29.02 -3.08
C ILE A 40 -17.19 27.81 -3.98
N SER A 41 -16.41 26.75 -3.75
CA SER A 41 -16.53 25.51 -4.52
C SER A 41 -16.51 24.31 -3.59
N VAL A 42 -17.47 23.41 -3.75
CA VAL A 42 -17.57 22.17 -2.98
C VAL A 42 -17.13 21.02 -3.86
N TYR A 43 -16.06 20.35 -3.46
CA TYR A 43 -15.50 19.21 -4.18
C TYR A 43 -15.77 17.91 -3.44
N LYS A 44 -15.92 16.82 -4.18
CA LYS A 44 -15.83 15.47 -3.67
C LYS A 44 -14.39 14.96 -3.85
N ILE A 45 -13.73 14.56 -2.77
CA ILE A 45 -12.29 14.22 -2.80
C ILE A 45 -12.04 12.95 -3.61
N SER A 46 -12.82 11.89 -3.35
CA SER A 46 -12.63 10.55 -3.95
C SER A 46 -12.61 10.51 -5.48
N ASN A 47 -13.36 11.38 -6.14
CA ASN A 47 -13.43 11.45 -7.60
C ASN A 47 -13.06 12.83 -8.17
N GLN A 48 -12.53 13.73 -7.32
CA GLN A 48 -12.10 15.09 -7.69
C GLN A 48 -13.20 15.91 -8.40
N LYS A 49 -14.47 15.58 -8.17
CA LYS A 49 -15.59 16.20 -8.89
C LYS A 49 -16.09 17.44 -8.15
N LEU A 50 -16.24 18.54 -8.87
CA LEU A 50 -16.98 19.72 -8.39
C LEU A 50 -18.47 19.38 -8.26
N LEU A 51 -19.04 19.58 -7.07
CA LEU A 51 -20.45 19.37 -6.78
C LEU A 51 -21.25 20.67 -6.89
N HIS A 52 -20.80 21.70 -6.18
CA HIS A 52 -21.46 23.00 -6.13
C HIS A 52 -20.44 24.12 -6.27
N CYS A 53 -20.85 25.23 -6.87
CA CYS A 53 -20.02 26.43 -7.00
C CYS A 53 -20.90 27.68 -6.92
N TRP A 54 -20.46 28.65 -6.13
CA TRP A 54 -21.11 29.95 -6.00
C TRP A 54 -20.09 31.04 -6.21
N SER A 55 -20.32 31.93 -7.17
CA SER A 55 -19.45 33.07 -7.43
C SER A 55 -20.09 34.37 -6.94
N PRO A 56 -19.41 35.17 -6.11
CA PRO A 56 -19.92 36.49 -5.72
C PRO A 56 -19.85 37.46 -6.90
N ARG A 57 -20.72 38.47 -6.93
CA ARG A 57 -20.50 39.65 -7.78
C ARG A 57 -19.20 40.34 -7.36
N GLN A 58 -18.57 41.05 -8.31
CA GLN A 58 -17.25 41.73 -8.18
C GLN A 58 -17.08 42.68 -6.97
N VAL A 59 -18.13 42.94 -6.19
CA VAL A 59 -18.15 43.86 -5.04
C VAL A 59 -18.03 43.14 -3.68
N HIS A 60 -18.28 41.83 -3.63
CA HIS A 60 -18.22 41.07 -2.37
C HIS A 60 -16.99 40.16 -2.35
N PHE A 61 -16.14 40.32 -1.35
CA PHE A 61 -14.97 39.47 -1.12
C PHE A 61 -15.19 38.56 0.07
N ILE A 62 -14.82 37.29 -0.07
CA ILE A 62 -14.80 36.35 1.04
C ILE A 62 -13.53 36.59 1.84
N THR A 63 -13.69 36.88 3.13
CA THR A 63 -12.58 37.28 4.01
C THR A 63 -12.20 36.23 5.05
N ALA A 64 -13.07 35.23 5.26
CA ALA A 64 -12.84 34.10 6.17
C ALA A 64 -13.26 32.79 5.48
N PRO A 65 -12.71 31.63 5.89
CA PRO A 65 -13.10 30.35 5.31
C PRO A 65 -14.58 30.07 5.50
N VAL A 66 -15.22 29.51 4.48
CA VAL A 66 -16.64 29.15 4.49
C VAL A 66 -16.80 27.81 5.20
N LEU A 67 -17.75 27.78 6.11
CA LEU A 67 -17.98 26.64 6.99
C LEU A 67 -19.32 25.98 6.70
N TRP A 68 -19.38 24.67 6.93
CA TRP A 68 -20.63 23.93 7.01
C TRP A 68 -21.19 23.97 8.44
N ASP A 69 -22.44 24.35 8.57
CA ASP A 69 -23.23 24.23 9.79
C ASP A 69 -24.06 22.95 9.70
N SER A 70 -23.61 21.91 10.42
CA SER A 70 -24.29 20.62 10.48
C SER A 70 -25.64 20.67 11.19
N SER A 71 -25.86 21.65 12.08
CA SER A 71 -27.10 21.75 12.87
C SER A 71 -28.26 22.30 12.04
N ASN A 72 -27.96 23.24 11.15
CA ASN A 72 -28.97 23.91 10.31
C ASN A 72 -28.90 23.50 8.84
N GLU A 73 -27.97 22.60 8.47
CA GLU A 73 -27.68 22.18 7.09
C GLU A 73 -27.43 23.37 6.14
N GLN A 74 -26.62 24.33 6.59
CA GLN A 74 -26.36 25.59 5.88
C GLN A 74 -24.87 25.88 5.74
N LEU A 75 -24.51 26.59 4.67
CA LEU A 75 -23.20 27.19 4.49
C LEU A 75 -23.16 28.58 5.13
N ILE A 76 -22.04 28.90 5.78
CA ILE A 76 -21.81 30.18 6.43
C ILE A 76 -20.56 30.83 5.85
N ALA A 77 -20.70 32.03 5.30
CA ALA A 77 -19.58 32.82 4.79
C ALA A 77 -19.54 34.23 5.38
N VAL A 78 -18.32 34.75 5.51
CA VAL A 78 -18.05 36.15 5.84
C VAL A 78 -17.64 36.91 4.61
N HIS A 79 -18.40 37.96 4.32
CA HIS A 79 -18.11 38.89 3.25
C HIS A 79 -17.64 40.22 3.83
N ASN A 80 -16.60 40.78 3.21
CA ASN A 80 -16.08 42.11 3.53
C ASN A 80 -15.83 42.31 5.04
N SER A 81 -15.39 41.25 5.72
CA SER A 81 -15.13 41.17 7.18
C SER A 81 -16.29 41.48 8.11
N THR A 82 -17.46 41.90 7.62
CA THR A 82 -18.54 42.48 8.47
C THR A 82 -19.91 41.88 8.20
N ILE A 83 -20.08 41.15 7.09
CA ILE A 83 -21.37 40.62 6.67
C ILE A 83 -21.32 39.10 6.74
N ILE A 84 -22.18 38.50 7.55
CA ILE A 84 -22.35 37.05 7.62
C ILE A 84 -23.54 36.66 6.74
N ARG A 85 -23.35 35.68 5.86
CA ARG A 85 -24.42 35.10 5.04
C ARG A 85 -24.60 33.63 5.35
N LYS A 86 -25.86 33.18 5.37
CA LYS A 86 -26.24 31.78 5.55
C LYS A 86 -27.19 31.32 4.45
N TRP A 87 -26.88 30.23 3.77
CA TRP A 87 -27.71 29.65 2.71
C TRP A 87 -27.62 28.13 2.66
N THR A 88 -28.58 27.48 2.02
CA THR A 88 -28.61 26.03 1.83
C THR A 88 -27.92 25.61 0.52
N LEU A 89 -27.59 24.32 0.37
CA LEU A 89 -26.97 23.79 -0.85
C LEU A 89 -27.88 23.86 -2.09
N GLU A 90 -29.20 23.94 -1.90
CA GLU A 90 -30.20 24.02 -2.97
C GLU A 90 -30.29 25.42 -3.59
N GLU A 91 -29.88 26.45 -2.85
CA GLU A 91 -29.92 27.83 -3.31
C GLU A 91 -28.83 28.09 -4.37
N MET A 92 -29.27 28.30 -5.61
CA MET A 92 -28.38 28.63 -6.74
C MET A 92 -27.73 30.02 -6.57
N ASN A 93 -28.35 30.93 -5.81
CA ASN A 93 -27.86 32.29 -5.60
C ASN A 93 -27.85 32.68 -4.11
N PHE A 94 -26.68 32.57 -3.49
CA PHE A 94 -26.43 32.97 -2.11
C PHE A 94 -26.47 34.50 -1.85
N GLU A 95 -26.71 35.34 -2.87
CA GLU A 95 -26.84 36.79 -2.66
C GLU A 95 -28.20 37.21 -2.10
N GLU A 96 -29.22 36.38 -2.32
CA GLU A 96 -30.59 36.54 -1.79
C GLU A 96 -30.72 35.99 -0.36
N ALA A 97 -29.70 35.25 0.07
CA ALA A 97 -29.62 34.66 1.39
C ALA A 97 -29.61 35.70 2.52
N LYS A 98 -30.05 35.26 3.70
CA LYS A 98 -30.15 36.12 4.90
C LYS A 98 -28.77 36.69 5.26
N LYS A 99 -28.72 38.01 5.50
CA LYS A 99 -27.50 38.77 5.83
C LYS A 99 -27.60 39.27 7.26
N LYS A 100 -26.56 39.01 8.06
CA LYS A 100 -26.37 39.63 9.37
C LYS A 100 -25.18 40.58 9.27
N HIS A 101 -25.41 41.86 9.53
CA HIS A 101 -24.35 42.86 9.61
C HIS A 101 -23.79 42.90 11.02
N VAL A 102 -22.48 43.00 11.11
CA VAL A 102 -21.75 43.12 12.37
C VAL A 102 -20.94 44.41 12.38
N ASN A 103 -20.85 45.04 13.55
CA ASN A 103 -20.22 46.34 13.73
C ASN A 103 -18.68 46.29 13.74
N GLN A 104 -18.10 45.10 13.89
CA GLN A 104 -16.66 44.88 14.01
C GLN A 104 -16.19 43.88 12.96
N SER A 105 -14.96 44.06 12.49
CA SER A 105 -14.32 43.16 11.53
C SER A 105 -14.06 41.79 12.15
N ILE A 106 -14.56 40.76 11.50
CA ILE A 106 -14.37 39.35 11.84
C ILE A 106 -12.98 38.92 11.36
N TYR A 107 -12.18 38.37 12.26
CA TYR A 107 -10.88 37.78 11.97
C TYR A 107 -11.05 36.34 11.47
N GLN A 108 -11.78 35.50 12.20
CA GLN A 108 -12.00 34.10 11.85
C GLN A 108 -13.34 33.57 12.40
N ILE A 109 -13.89 32.55 11.75
CA ILE A 109 -15.06 31.80 12.23
C ILE A 109 -14.63 30.35 12.48
N PHE A 110 -15.23 29.73 13.49
CA PHE A 110 -15.12 28.31 13.78
C PHE A 110 -16.50 27.64 13.83
N SER A 111 -16.58 26.44 13.27
CA SER A 111 -17.72 25.53 13.41
C SER A 111 -17.25 24.38 14.28
N LEU A 112 -17.94 24.12 15.39
CA LEU A 112 -17.59 23.08 16.35
C LEU A 112 -18.48 21.85 16.15
N ASN A 113 -17.97 20.68 16.53
CA ASN A 113 -18.72 19.42 16.43
C ASN A 113 -20.02 19.42 17.24
N SER A 114 -20.10 20.26 18.28
CA SER A 114 -21.31 20.50 19.06
C SER A 114 -22.41 21.29 18.32
N GLY A 115 -22.16 21.72 17.07
CA GLY A 115 -23.09 22.55 16.30
C GLY A 115 -23.01 24.04 16.60
N HIS A 116 -22.11 24.44 17.50
CA HIS A 116 -21.91 25.83 17.88
C HIS A 116 -20.93 26.54 16.95
N ILE A 117 -21.25 27.79 16.61
CA ILE A 117 -20.44 28.64 15.72
C ILE A 117 -19.90 29.82 16.51
N ILE A 118 -18.58 29.93 16.55
CA ILE A 118 -17.86 30.99 17.26
C ILE A 118 -17.30 31.99 16.25
N LEU A 119 -17.58 33.27 16.48
CA LEU A 119 -17.02 34.40 15.76
C LEU A 119 -15.90 35.01 16.59
N VAL A 120 -14.73 35.20 15.99
CA VAL A 120 -13.61 35.93 16.58
C VAL A 120 -13.40 37.21 15.80
N TYR A 121 -13.46 38.35 16.49
CA TYR A 121 -13.23 39.67 15.91
C TYR A 121 -11.75 40.06 15.95
N GLU A 122 -11.34 40.99 15.09
CA GLU A 122 -9.96 41.49 15.04
C GLU A 122 -9.50 42.14 16.36
N ASN A 123 -10.44 42.65 17.16
CA ASN A 123 -10.18 43.19 18.50
C ASN A 123 -10.17 42.12 19.62
N GLY A 124 -10.25 40.84 19.25
CA GLY A 124 -10.30 39.71 20.19
C GLY A 124 -11.64 39.50 20.89
N SER A 125 -12.69 40.24 20.53
CA SER A 125 -14.04 39.94 21.02
C SER A 125 -14.55 38.64 20.43
N ILE A 126 -15.40 37.95 21.17
CA ILE A 126 -15.90 36.63 20.84
C ILE A 126 -17.43 36.68 20.88
N GLU A 127 -18.09 36.20 19.84
CA GLU A 127 -19.55 36.09 19.81
C GLU A 127 -19.96 34.67 19.44
N LEU A 128 -20.89 34.12 20.22
CA LEU A 128 -21.53 32.86 19.91
C LEU A 128 -22.77 33.13 19.04
N LEU A 129 -22.80 32.59 17.82
CA LEU A 129 -23.86 32.90 16.86
C LEU A 129 -25.25 32.39 17.29
N THR A 130 -25.34 31.38 18.15
CA THR A 130 -26.61 30.86 18.68
C THR A 130 -27.23 31.76 19.75
N ASN A 131 -26.42 32.32 20.65
CA ASN A 131 -26.96 33.04 21.83
C ASN A 131 -26.93 34.57 21.68
N SER A 132 -26.34 35.12 20.62
CA SER A 132 -26.19 36.58 20.40
C SER A 132 -25.49 37.34 21.55
N GLU A 133 -24.96 36.64 22.55
CA GLU A 133 -24.16 37.21 23.62
C GLU A 133 -22.73 37.40 23.10
N SER A 134 -22.30 38.65 23.07
CA SER A 134 -20.93 39.03 22.73
C SER A 134 -20.09 39.16 24.00
N PHE A 135 -19.07 38.33 24.15
CA PHE A 135 -18.03 38.54 25.13
C PHE A 135 -17.03 39.56 24.56
N LYS A 136 -16.94 40.73 25.18
CA LYS A 136 -15.93 41.73 24.79
C LYS A 136 -14.55 41.22 25.19
N GLY A 137 -13.70 41.04 24.19
CA GLY A 137 -12.34 40.57 24.36
C GLY A 137 -11.55 41.52 25.24
N GLN A 138 -10.63 40.98 26.02
CA GLN A 138 -9.83 41.73 26.99
C GLN A 138 -8.51 42.25 26.39
N LEU A 139 -8.45 42.37 25.06
CA LEU A 139 -7.25 42.81 24.35
C LEU A 139 -7.07 44.33 24.46
N SER A 140 -5.82 44.76 24.64
CA SER A 140 -5.45 46.16 24.56
C SER A 140 -5.40 46.62 23.09
N ALA A 141 -5.52 47.92 22.84
CA ALA A 141 -5.50 48.48 21.48
C ALA A 141 -4.18 48.21 20.71
N ASN A 142 -3.11 47.82 21.42
CA ASN A 142 -1.80 47.53 20.83
C ASN A 142 -1.59 46.05 20.52
N ASP A 143 -2.45 45.16 21.02
CA ASP A 143 -2.31 43.71 20.81
C ASP A 143 -2.74 43.34 19.39
N LYS A 144 -1.82 42.76 18.61
CA LYS A 144 -2.13 42.26 17.28
C LYS A 144 -2.46 40.77 17.34
N LEU A 145 -3.66 40.38 16.90
CA LEU A 145 -4.05 38.99 16.80
C LEU A 145 -3.29 38.31 15.65
N LYS A 146 -2.64 37.17 15.96
CA LYS A 146 -1.78 36.44 15.00
C LYS A 146 -2.28 35.05 14.67
N TRP A 147 -2.98 34.42 15.60
CA TRP A 147 -3.48 33.06 15.43
C TRP A 147 -4.66 32.81 16.35
N CYS A 148 -5.57 31.96 15.91
CA CYS A 148 -6.66 31.46 16.75
C CYS A 148 -7.05 30.02 16.43
N TRP A 149 -7.60 29.33 17.42
CA TRP A 149 -8.15 27.99 17.30
C TRP A 149 -9.29 27.79 18.28
N ALA A 150 -10.31 27.03 17.87
CA ALA A 150 -11.44 26.68 18.71
C ALA A 150 -11.66 25.17 18.75
N GLY A 151 -12.17 24.67 19.88
CA GLY A 151 -12.55 23.28 20.10
C GLY A 151 -13.76 23.16 21.03
N SER A 152 -14.30 21.96 21.14
CA SER A 152 -15.45 21.67 22.00
C SER A 152 -15.31 20.32 22.69
N ASN A 153 -15.76 20.25 23.93
CA ASN A 153 -16.08 19.02 24.64
C ASN A 153 -17.59 18.97 24.96
N ASP A 154 -18.07 17.85 25.50
CA ASP A 154 -19.49 17.62 25.80
C ASP A 154 -20.13 18.71 26.67
N GLN A 155 -19.37 19.36 27.56
CA GLN A 155 -19.88 20.35 28.51
C GLN A 155 -19.35 21.79 28.28
N GLU A 156 -18.32 21.96 27.46
CA GLU A 156 -17.57 23.23 27.38
C GLU A 156 -17.03 23.52 25.98
N LEU A 157 -16.95 24.80 25.62
CA LEU A 157 -16.28 25.27 24.40
C LEU A 157 -14.98 25.97 24.76
N PHE A 158 -13.96 25.79 23.93
CA PHE A 158 -12.62 26.32 24.16
C PHE A 158 -12.17 27.15 22.97
N LEU A 159 -11.54 28.29 23.24
CA LEU A 159 -10.94 29.14 22.23
C LEU A 159 -9.56 29.62 22.72
N PHE A 160 -8.59 29.56 21.83
CA PHE A 160 -7.24 30.02 22.06
C PHE A 160 -6.88 31.11 21.07
N LEU A 161 -6.36 32.24 21.57
CA LEU A 161 -5.86 33.33 20.76
C LEU A 161 -4.39 33.58 21.08
N ILE A 162 -3.57 33.85 20.06
CA ILE A 162 -2.20 34.31 20.26
C ILE A 162 -2.08 35.74 19.77
N THR A 163 -1.61 36.61 20.66
CA THR A 163 -1.40 38.02 20.38
C THR A 163 0.07 38.41 20.49
N GLU A 164 0.48 39.35 19.65
CA GLU A 164 1.81 39.97 19.67
C GLU A 164 1.69 41.42 20.16
N ASN A 165 2.45 41.76 21.20
CA ASN A 165 2.58 43.13 21.70
C ASN A 165 4.06 43.46 21.93
N GLN A 166 4.61 44.40 21.17
CA GLN A 166 6.01 44.84 21.29
C GLN A 166 7.04 43.67 21.37
N SER A 167 6.82 42.61 20.58
CA SER A 167 7.63 41.37 20.55
C SER A 167 7.43 40.39 21.71
N GLN A 168 6.47 40.66 22.61
CA GLN A 168 6.00 39.70 23.60
C GLN A 168 4.78 38.94 23.06
N TRP A 169 4.74 37.63 23.34
CA TRP A 169 3.72 36.73 22.85
C TRP A 169 2.85 36.25 24.00
N THR A 170 1.54 36.46 23.89
CA THR A 170 0.56 36.06 24.92
C THR A 170 -0.42 35.06 24.33
N ILE A 171 -0.64 33.96 25.02
CA ILE A 171 -1.71 33.01 24.74
C ILE A 171 -2.89 33.37 25.64
N TRP A 172 -4.01 33.72 25.02
CA TRP A 172 -5.29 33.90 25.71
C TRP A 172 -6.11 32.64 25.57
N THR A 173 -6.64 32.16 26.69
CA THR A 173 -7.50 30.97 26.75
C THR A 173 -8.89 31.41 27.18
N TYR A 174 -9.90 31.09 26.39
CA TYR A 174 -11.30 31.35 26.69
C TYR A 174 -12.06 30.03 26.78
N GLN A 175 -12.84 29.87 27.84
CA GLN A 175 -13.62 28.69 28.13
C GLN A 175 -15.07 29.11 28.34
N TYR A 176 -15.99 28.50 27.61
CA TYR A 176 -17.43 28.74 27.74
C TYR A 176 -18.08 27.50 28.35
N SER A 177 -18.66 27.65 29.53
CA SER A 177 -19.43 26.58 30.17
C SER A 177 -20.86 26.57 29.60
N LEU A 178 -21.29 25.45 29.01
CA LEU A 178 -22.63 25.31 28.46
C LEU A 178 -23.71 25.32 29.56
N GLU A 179 -23.39 24.82 30.74
CA GLU A 179 -24.33 24.75 31.88
C GLU A 179 -24.61 26.14 32.48
N ASN A 180 -23.56 26.94 32.65
CA ASN A 180 -23.67 28.27 33.28
C ASN A 180 -23.83 29.41 32.27
N SER A 181 -23.63 29.15 30.97
CA SER A 181 -23.60 30.15 29.90
C SER A 181 -22.63 31.32 30.18
N THR A 182 -21.50 31.03 30.85
CA THR A 182 -20.49 32.03 31.21
C THR A 182 -19.16 31.76 30.52
N TRP A 183 -18.52 32.86 30.09
CA TRP A 183 -17.15 32.84 29.61
C TRP A 183 -16.15 33.05 30.75
N HIS A 184 -15.11 32.23 30.77
CA HIS A 184 -13.93 32.39 31.60
C HIS A 184 -12.73 32.69 30.69
N SER A 185 -11.98 33.73 30.99
CA SER A 185 -10.76 34.10 30.27
C SER A 185 -9.54 33.98 31.17
N ASN A 186 -8.42 33.63 30.55
CA ASN A 186 -7.11 33.63 31.19
C ASN A 186 -6.04 33.98 30.16
N SER A 187 -4.88 34.41 30.62
CA SER A 187 -3.77 34.82 29.76
C SER A 187 -2.46 34.28 30.31
N VAL A 188 -1.66 33.70 29.43
CA VAL A 188 -0.34 33.16 29.74
C VAL A 188 0.67 33.78 28.78
N MET A 189 1.71 34.39 29.34
CA MET A 189 2.84 34.86 28.54
C MET A 189 3.71 33.66 28.12
N LEU A 190 4.03 33.57 26.84
CA LEU A 190 5.08 32.68 26.38
C LEU A 190 6.43 33.20 26.87
N PRO A 191 7.37 32.33 27.23
CA PRO A 191 8.70 32.75 27.63
C PRO A 191 9.38 33.53 26.49
N ASP A 192 10.11 34.59 26.86
CA ASP A 192 10.90 35.38 25.91
C ASP A 192 11.97 34.48 25.29
N THR A 193 11.75 34.07 24.04
CA THR A 193 12.74 33.33 23.26
C THR A 193 13.38 34.26 22.24
N GLU A 194 14.70 34.10 22.03
CA GLU A 194 15.42 34.82 20.98
C GLU A 194 14.80 34.49 19.61
N GLY A 195 14.03 35.40 19.02
CA GLY A 195 13.44 35.23 17.69
C GLY A 195 11.96 35.58 17.59
N SER A 196 11.42 35.57 16.37
CA SER A 196 10.00 35.78 16.11
C SER A 196 9.25 34.45 15.94
N LEU A 197 7.99 34.40 16.37
CA LEU A 197 7.12 33.26 16.12
C LEU A 197 6.78 33.21 14.62
N LEU A 198 7.11 32.09 13.96
CA LEU A 198 6.79 31.88 12.55
C LEU A 198 5.40 31.27 12.39
N THR A 199 5.11 30.22 13.17
CA THR A 199 3.83 29.51 13.11
C THR A 199 3.57 28.74 14.40
N CYS A 200 2.33 28.35 14.61
CA CYS A 200 1.92 27.58 15.77
C CYS A 200 0.73 26.68 15.45
N CYS A 201 0.62 25.60 16.19
CA CYS A 201 -0.57 24.75 16.21
C CYS A 201 -0.80 24.23 17.63
N CYS A 202 -2.02 23.76 17.90
CA CYS A 202 -2.36 23.16 19.18
C CYS A 202 -2.99 21.78 19.00
N SER A 203 -2.75 20.92 19.97
CA SER A 203 -3.50 19.70 20.18
C SER A 203 -4.20 19.76 21.54
N VAL A 204 -5.43 19.28 21.58
CA VAL A 204 -6.20 19.14 22.83
C VAL A 204 -6.33 17.67 23.15
N ASN A 205 -5.84 17.27 24.33
CA ASN A 205 -6.00 15.91 24.82
C ASN A 205 -7.33 15.75 25.58
N THR A 206 -7.77 14.50 25.70
CA THR A 206 -9.00 14.08 26.39
C THR A 206 -9.10 14.52 27.86
N GLN A 207 -7.98 14.91 28.48
CA GLN A 207 -7.90 15.39 29.87
C GLN A 207 -7.95 16.93 30.00
N ASN A 208 -8.47 17.67 29.01
CA ASN A 208 -8.46 19.14 28.98
C ASN A 208 -7.07 19.77 29.10
N ARG A 209 -6.04 19.03 28.67
CA ARG A 209 -4.68 19.54 28.54
C ARG A 209 -4.46 19.96 27.12
N VAL A 210 -3.99 21.19 26.94
CA VAL A 210 -3.71 21.74 25.62
C VAL A 210 -2.22 21.85 25.45
N THR A 211 -1.73 21.18 24.43
CA THR A 211 -0.33 21.20 24.05
C THR A 211 -0.17 22.11 22.84
N PHE A 212 0.49 23.24 23.05
CA PHE A 212 0.88 24.17 22.00
C PHE A 212 2.25 23.80 21.46
N TYR A 213 2.35 23.74 20.14
CA TYR A 213 3.61 23.64 19.44
C TYR A 213 3.87 24.96 18.73
N THR A 214 4.96 25.63 19.08
CA THR A 214 5.37 26.90 18.48
C THR A 214 6.68 26.72 17.74
N PHE A 215 6.74 27.22 16.50
CA PHE A 215 7.93 27.19 15.67
C PHE A 215 8.46 28.61 15.46
N TRP A 216 9.75 28.79 15.73
CA TRP A 216 10.39 30.10 15.82
C TRP A 216 11.44 30.27 14.73
N SER A 217 11.82 31.52 14.46
CA SER A 217 12.88 31.89 13.50
C SER A 217 14.25 31.28 13.81
N THR A 218 14.44 30.70 15.00
CA THR A 218 15.65 29.95 15.37
C THR A 218 15.63 28.49 14.92
N LYS A 219 14.61 28.06 14.16
CA LYS A 219 14.34 26.66 13.76
C LYS A 219 14.03 25.71 14.90
N HIS A 220 13.70 26.24 16.07
CA HIS A 220 13.34 25.42 17.23
C HIS A 220 11.83 25.29 17.36
N VAL A 221 11.39 24.07 17.65
CA VAL A 221 10.01 23.77 18.08
C VAL A 221 9.98 23.78 19.59
N PHE A 222 9.08 24.57 20.17
CA PHE A 222 8.78 24.56 21.59
C PHE A 222 7.43 23.91 21.83
N ARG A 223 7.35 23.12 22.89
CA ARG A 223 6.12 22.57 23.41
C ARG A 223 5.74 23.31 24.68
N THR A 224 4.56 23.91 24.67
CA THR A 224 3.99 24.58 25.83
C THR A 224 2.73 23.83 26.23
N ASP A 225 2.81 23.13 27.35
CA ASP A 225 1.64 22.44 27.92
C ASP A 225 0.92 23.40 28.85
N LEU A 226 -0.36 23.63 28.56
CA LEU A 226 -1.24 24.50 29.31
C LEU A 226 -2.41 23.69 29.87
N THR A 227 -2.86 24.10 31.05
CA THR A 227 -4.26 23.94 31.44
C THR A 227 -4.98 25.24 31.19
N PHE A 228 -6.32 25.22 31.10
CA PHE A 228 -7.12 26.44 30.96
C PHE A 228 -6.87 27.49 32.06
N GLN A 229 -6.33 27.07 33.20
CA GLN A 229 -6.08 27.93 34.37
C GLN A 229 -4.62 28.34 34.54
N SER A 230 -3.66 27.58 34.00
CA SER A 230 -2.24 27.88 34.20
C SER A 230 -1.33 27.23 33.15
N LEU A 231 -0.19 27.90 32.92
CA LEU A 231 0.97 27.31 32.27
C LEU A 231 1.53 26.18 33.14
N LEU A 232 1.61 24.97 32.59
CA LEU A 232 2.27 23.86 33.28
C LEU A 232 3.78 23.96 33.09
N TYR A 233 4.23 23.91 31.83
CA TYR A 233 5.63 24.07 31.48
C TYR A 233 5.80 24.37 29.98
N THR A 234 6.90 25.06 29.65
CA THR A 234 7.38 25.21 28.27
C THR A 234 8.71 24.49 28.14
N LYS A 235 8.82 23.60 27.15
CA LYS A 235 10.03 22.82 26.85
C LYS A 235 10.46 23.07 25.41
N LYS A 236 11.73 23.43 25.23
CA LYS A 236 12.39 23.42 23.93
C LYS A 236 12.54 21.96 23.48
N LEU A 237 11.90 21.57 22.38
CA LEU A 237 11.89 20.18 21.92
C LEU A 237 12.99 19.89 20.91
N TYR A 238 12.84 20.41 19.70
CA TYR A 238 13.62 19.94 18.54
C TYR A 238 14.17 21.10 17.73
N PHE A 239 15.28 20.86 17.05
CA PHE A 239 15.84 21.74 16.03
C PHE A 239 15.56 21.15 14.65
N LEU A 240 14.79 21.85 13.83
CA LEU A 240 14.40 21.40 12.49
C LEU A 240 15.27 22.07 11.43
N SER A 241 16.44 21.49 11.15
CA SER A 241 17.40 22.04 10.17
C SER A 241 16.83 22.13 8.74
N SER A 242 15.98 21.17 8.37
CA SER A 242 15.33 21.04 7.06
C SER A 242 14.24 22.09 6.79
N VAL A 243 13.79 22.82 7.80
CA VAL A 243 12.68 23.78 7.65
C VAL A 243 13.22 25.18 7.34
N SER A 244 12.50 25.93 6.50
CA SER A 244 12.93 27.27 6.08
C SER A 244 12.75 28.33 7.17
N ASP A 245 13.62 29.34 7.18
CA ASP A 245 13.64 30.41 8.18
C ASP A 245 12.66 31.56 7.93
N LYS A 246 12.05 31.60 6.74
CA LYS A 246 11.32 32.79 6.27
C LYS A 246 9.81 32.70 6.52
N SER A 247 9.20 31.64 6.04
CA SER A 247 7.76 31.44 6.12
C SER A 247 7.46 29.96 6.18
N THR A 248 6.68 29.57 7.18
CA THR A 248 6.30 28.18 7.44
C THR A 248 4.87 28.16 7.90
N SER A 249 4.17 27.09 7.55
CA SER A 249 2.83 26.78 8.03
C SER A 249 2.90 25.43 8.72
N MET A 250 2.28 25.35 9.89
CA MET A 250 2.28 24.17 10.72
C MET A 250 0.87 23.86 11.18
N LEU A 251 0.54 22.57 11.21
CA LEU A 251 -0.80 22.09 11.51
C LEU A 251 -0.73 20.80 12.32
N THR A 252 -1.54 20.70 13.37
CA THR A 252 -1.71 19.45 14.12
C THR A 252 -2.58 18.48 13.32
N LEU A 253 -2.14 17.23 13.22
CA LEU A 253 -2.92 16.17 12.58
C LEU A 253 -3.62 15.28 13.62
N ASP A 254 -2.89 14.96 14.69
CA ASP A 254 -3.42 14.27 15.86
C ASP A 254 -2.69 14.75 17.13
N ALA A 255 -2.83 14.01 18.23
CA ALA A 255 -2.16 14.33 19.49
C ALA A 255 -0.62 14.24 19.44
N ASN A 256 -0.08 13.48 18.49
CA ASN A 256 1.31 13.04 18.46
C ASN A 256 2.03 13.42 17.16
N HIS A 257 1.34 14.01 16.18
CA HIS A 257 1.86 14.30 14.85
C HIS A 257 1.43 15.69 14.41
N PHE A 258 2.36 16.39 13.77
CA PHE A 258 2.10 17.67 13.13
C PHE A 258 2.72 17.69 11.73
N ALA A 259 2.09 18.40 10.81
CA ALA A 259 2.59 18.64 9.46
C ALA A 259 3.22 20.03 9.36
N ILE A 260 4.31 20.14 8.61
CA ILE A 260 5.00 21.42 8.31
C ILE A 260 5.20 21.56 6.81
N VAL A 261 5.01 22.78 6.33
CA VAL A 261 5.34 23.22 4.96
C VAL A 261 6.01 24.60 5.01
N PRO A 262 7.13 24.85 4.32
CA PRO A 262 7.89 23.93 3.48
C PRO A 262 9.00 23.22 4.27
N VAL A 263 9.23 21.96 3.92
CA VAL A 263 10.34 21.14 4.45
C VAL A 263 11.28 20.78 3.30
N LYS A 264 12.54 21.21 3.39
CA LYS A 264 13.58 20.92 2.41
C LYS A 264 14.18 19.54 2.62
N LYS A 265 14.09 18.71 1.58
CA LYS A 265 14.84 17.45 1.44
C LYS A 265 15.45 17.43 0.04
N ASP A 266 16.75 17.15 -0.05
CA ASP A 266 17.47 17.04 -1.35
C ASP A 266 17.29 18.24 -2.30
N ASN A 267 17.34 19.47 -1.76
CA ASN A 267 17.09 20.74 -2.48
C ASN A 267 15.69 20.89 -3.09
N GLN A 268 14.74 20.03 -2.73
CA GLN A 268 13.33 20.17 -3.08
C GLN A 268 12.52 20.54 -1.84
N ASP A 269 11.58 21.46 -2.00
CA ASP A 269 10.61 21.76 -0.96
C ASP A 269 9.47 20.73 -1.00
N GLY A 270 9.00 20.32 0.18
CA GLY A 270 7.94 19.33 0.31
C GLY A 270 7.08 19.52 1.56
N VAL A 271 6.08 18.65 1.69
CA VAL A 271 5.25 18.51 2.88
C VAL A 271 5.85 17.42 3.77
N GLY A 272 6.18 17.76 5.01
CA GLY A 272 6.68 16.80 5.99
C GLY A 272 5.72 16.60 7.15
N ILE A 273 5.47 15.34 7.51
CA ILE A 273 4.81 14.95 8.76
C ILE A 273 5.89 14.61 9.78
N PHE A 274 5.77 15.17 10.97
CA PHE A 274 6.69 14.96 12.09
C PHE A 274 5.96 14.33 13.26
N ASP A 275 6.67 13.44 13.95
CA ASP A 275 6.27 12.90 15.24
C ASP A 275 6.67 13.89 16.34
N ALA A 276 5.71 14.25 17.19
CA ALA A 276 5.86 15.21 18.27
C ALA A 276 6.47 14.63 19.55
N HIS A 277 6.51 13.31 19.71
CA HIS A 277 7.17 12.62 20.82
C HIS A 277 8.67 12.47 20.58
N PHE A 278 9.06 12.21 19.33
CA PHE A 278 10.44 11.92 18.96
C PHE A 278 11.10 13.02 18.12
N GLY A 279 10.32 13.94 17.57
CA GLY A 279 10.82 15.07 16.77
C GLY A 279 11.36 14.66 15.41
N THR A 280 10.99 13.47 14.94
CA THR A 280 11.51 12.88 13.71
C THR A 280 10.49 13.06 12.60
N MET A 281 10.99 13.28 11.38
CA MET A 281 10.14 13.30 10.19
C MET A 281 9.72 11.86 9.87
N THR A 282 8.41 11.61 9.88
CA THR A 282 7.82 10.29 9.63
C THR A 282 7.33 10.12 8.20
N ALA A 283 6.96 11.19 7.52
CA ALA A 283 6.60 11.08 6.12
C ALA A 283 6.98 12.36 5.41
N TRP A 284 7.36 12.26 4.15
CA TRP A 284 7.69 13.40 3.33
C TRP A 284 7.25 13.15 1.89
N GLN A 285 6.66 14.17 1.26
CA GLN A 285 6.34 14.15 -0.15
C GLN A 285 6.81 15.46 -0.80
N PRO A 286 7.39 15.41 -2.02
CA PRO A 286 7.81 16.60 -2.72
C PRO A 286 6.60 17.43 -3.15
N ILE A 287 6.82 18.74 -3.23
CA ILE A 287 5.89 19.65 -3.89
C ILE A 287 6.41 19.86 -5.33
N PRO A 288 5.61 19.53 -6.38
CA PRO A 288 6.05 19.58 -7.78
C PRO A 288 6.47 20.96 -8.29
N HIS A 289 5.96 22.03 -7.69
CA HIS A 289 6.12 23.41 -8.15
C HIS A 289 6.66 24.31 -7.03
N SER A 290 7.08 25.53 -7.38
CA SER A 290 7.56 26.49 -6.38
C SER A 290 6.47 26.82 -5.37
N ILE A 291 6.85 26.81 -4.10
CA ILE A 291 5.95 27.17 -3.01
C ILE A 291 5.84 28.70 -2.95
N PHE A 292 4.66 29.12 -2.56
CA PHE A 292 4.33 30.51 -2.33
C PHE A 292 5.13 31.16 -1.19
N SER A 293 5.15 32.50 -1.19
CA SER A 293 5.89 33.26 -0.18
C SER A 293 5.32 33.05 1.21
N GLN A 294 4.01 32.82 1.35
CA GLN A 294 3.34 32.41 2.58
C GLN A 294 2.62 31.08 2.33
N PRO A 295 3.24 29.95 2.72
CA PRO A 295 2.60 28.66 2.56
C PRO A 295 1.33 28.61 3.42
N LYS A 296 0.26 28.07 2.85
CA LYS A 296 -0.99 27.81 3.56
C LYS A 296 -1.21 26.30 3.60
N LEU A 297 -1.39 25.77 4.81
CA LEU A 297 -1.63 24.36 5.05
C LEU A 297 -3.00 24.20 5.72
N PHE A 298 -3.81 23.30 5.17
CA PHE A 298 -5.12 22.95 5.73
C PHE A 298 -5.22 21.43 5.89
N SER A 299 -6.01 20.97 6.86
CA SER A 299 -6.37 19.57 7.02
C SER A 299 -7.89 19.45 6.97
N SER A 300 -8.36 18.44 6.23
CA SER A 300 -9.78 18.10 6.17
C SER A 300 -9.89 16.63 5.81
N ASN A 301 -10.69 15.88 6.56
CA ASN A 301 -11.01 14.47 6.31
C ASN A 301 -9.83 13.53 6.00
N GLY A 302 -8.71 13.63 6.73
CA GLY A 302 -7.53 12.78 6.48
C GLY A 302 -6.72 13.17 5.23
N HIS A 303 -6.97 14.37 4.69
CA HIS A 303 -6.21 14.95 3.60
C HIS A 303 -5.56 16.27 4.05
N LEU A 304 -4.33 16.50 3.58
CA LEU A 304 -3.59 17.75 3.72
C LEU A 304 -3.68 18.54 2.41
N PHE A 305 -4.00 19.82 2.51
CA PHE A 305 -4.11 20.70 1.36
C PHE A 305 -3.06 21.80 1.43
N THR A 306 -2.34 22.00 0.34
CA THR A 306 -1.36 23.10 0.21
C THR A 306 -1.48 23.76 -1.15
N ALA A 307 -1.34 25.08 -1.16
CA ALA A 307 -1.36 25.88 -2.37
C ALA A 307 0.04 25.95 -2.99
N CYS A 308 0.16 25.67 -4.29
CA CYS A 308 1.42 25.67 -5.01
C CYS A 308 1.26 26.29 -6.39
N ASP A 309 1.89 27.46 -6.61
CA ASP A 309 1.85 28.26 -7.85
C ASP A 309 0.46 28.41 -8.49
N LYS A 310 0.01 27.43 -9.27
CA LYS A 310 -1.30 27.45 -9.96
C LYS A 310 -2.26 26.36 -9.52
N ASP A 311 -1.91 25.54 -8.53
CA ASP A 311 -2.64 24.34 -8.16
C ASP A 311 -2.85 24.27 -6.65
N LEU A 312 -4.02 23.80 -6.23
CA LEU A 312 -4.28 23.35 -4.87
C LEU A 312 -4.04 21.83 -4.83
N LEU A 313 -2.97 21.43 -4.15
CA LEU A 313 -2.58 20.04 -4.02
C LEU A 313 -3.21 19.42 -2.78
N ALA A 314 -3.69 18.19 -2.92
CA ALA A 314 -4.23 17.37 -1.85
C ALA A 314 -3.36 16.13 -1.64
N TYR A 315 -2.98 15.87 -0.39
CA TYR A 315 -2.18 14.73 0.03
C TYR A 315 -3.00 13.89 1.00
N SER A 316 -3.30 12.64 0.66
CA SER A 316 -3.93 11.71 1.60
C SER A 316 -2.91 11.21 2.61
N TYR A 317 -3.25 11.29 3.89
CA TYR A 317 -2.40 10.77 4.96
C TYR A 317 -3.11 9.72 5.81
N HIS A 318 -2.36 8.73 6.26
CA HIS A 318 -2.79 7.79 7.29
C HIS A 318 -1.79 7.85 8.44
N LEU A 319 -2.29 8.05 9.66
CA LEU A 319 -1.46 8.10 10.86
C LEU A 319 -1.54 6.76 11.59
N GLU A 320 -0.42 6.32 12.12
CA GLU A 320 -0.35 5.18 13.03
C GLU A 320 0.21 5.64 14.37
N SER A 321 0.02 4.82 15.42
CA SER A 321 0.57 5.11 16.75
C SER A 321 2.09 5.32 16.72
N SER A 322 2.54 6.37 17.42
CA SER A 322 3.94 6.75 17.59
C SER A 322 4.68 5.75 18.48
N THR A 323 5.22 4.68 17.88
CA THR A 323 6.05 3.67 18.56
C THR A 323 7.49 3.72 18.05
N LEU A 324 8.44 3.39 18.93
CA LEU A 324 9.87 3.35 18.56
C LEU A 324 10.16 2.37 17.41
N SER A 325 9.47 1.22 17.36
CA SER A 325 9.61 0.26 16.27
C SER A 325 9.22 0.88 14.93
N ASN A 326 8.09 1.58 14.89
CA ASN A 326 7.61 2.27 13.70
C ASN A 326 8.58 3.35 13.24
N LEU A 327 9.18 4.10 14.17
CA LEU A 327 10.14 5.16 13.81
C LEU A 327 11.46 4.60 13.28
N MET A 328 12.02 3.57 13.92
CA MET A 328 13.27 2.95 13.46
C MET A 328 13.12 2.39 12.04
N CYS A 329 12.02 1.67 11.78
CA CYS A 329 11.71 1.14 10.46
C CYS A 329 11.56 2.27 9.42
N ASN A 330 10.89 3.35 9.80
CA ASN A 330 10.60 4.47 8.91
C ASN A 330 11.84 5.32 8.60
N THR A 331 12.71 5.59 9.58
CA THR A 331 13.99 6.25 9.33
C THR A 331 14.86 5.44 8.37
N TYR A 332 14.80 4.10 8.45
CA TYR A 332 15.49 3.21 7.53
C TYR A 332 14.88 3.28 6.12
N GLN A 333 13.55 3.25 5.98
CA GLN A 333 12.84 3.33 4.71
C GLN A 333 12.95 4.71 4.03
N LEU A 334 12.77 5.82 4.75
CA LEU A 334 12.94 7.18 4.21
C LEU A 334 14.37 7.48 3.76
N ALA A 335 15.36 6.75 4.28
CA ALA A 335 16.74 6.75 3.81
C ALA A 335 16.96 5.76 2.65
N HIS A 336 16.22 4.64 2.59
CA HIS A 336 16.34 3.62 1.54
C HIS A 336 15.52 3.90 0.27
N ASP A 337 14.45 4.70 0.32
CA ASP A 337 13.73 5.15 -0.88
C ASP A 337 14.61 6.01 -1.79
N GLN A 338 15.72 6.55 -1.27
CA GLN A 338 16.76 7.24 -2.05
C GLN A 338 17.62 6.27 -2.88
N ASN A 339 17.51 4.96 -2.64
CA ASN A 339 18.26 3.94 -3.34
C ASN A 339 17.36 2.75 -3.67
N LEU A 340 16.61 2.85 -4.78
CA LEU A 340 16.46 1.71 -5.70
C LEU A 340 17.82 1.31 -6.32
N LEU A 341 18.91 1.38 -5.55
CA LEU A 341 20.06 0.54 -5.78
C LEU A 341 19.53 -0.87 -5.62
N ARG A 342 19.31 -1.49 -6.77
CA ARG A 342 19.37 -2.93 -6.98
C ARG A 342 20.30 -3.49 -5.90
N VAL A 343 19.72 -4.10 -4.86
CA VAL A 343 20.48 -4.96 -3.97
C VAL A 343 20.80 -6.18 -4.83
N VAL A 344 21.77 -6.02 -5.72
CA VAL A 344 22.62 -7.12 -6.13
C VAL A 344 23.25 -7.54 -4.81
N PRO A 345 23.08 -8.78 -4.35
CA PRO A 345 23.80 -9.26 -3.19
C PRO A 345 25.28 -8.98 -3.47
N MET A 346 25.85 -7.99 -2.78
CA MET A 346 27.27 -7.72 -2.84
C MET A 346 27.92 -8.89 -2.11
N HIS A 347 28.19 -9.92 -2.90
CA HIS A 347 29.15 -10.99 -2.66
C HIS A 347 28.73 -12.08 -1.66
N THR A 348 28.38 -13.23 -2.22
CA THR A 348 28.95 -14.52 -1.76
C THR A 348 30.47 -14.53 -1.99
N LYS A 349 31.21 -13.63 -1.34
CA LYS A 349 32.64 -13.77 -1.09
C LYS A 349 32.80 -13.83 0.43
N TRP A 350 32.69 -15.04 0.98
CA TRP A 350 33.39 -15.31 2.23
C TRP A 350 34.86 -15.05 1.95
N ASP A 351 35.49 -14.18 2.76
CA ASP A 351 36.88 -13.76 2.64
C ASP A 351 37.79 -14.94 2.31
N VAL A 352 38.20 -15.04 1.04
CA VAL A 352 39.44 -15.72 0.70
C VAL A 352 40.51 -14.67 0.93
N HIS A 353 41.14 -14.78 2.10
CA HIS A 353 42.37 -14.07 2.42
C HIS A 353 43.28 -14.01 1.21
N SER A 354 43.75 -12.80 0.93
CA SER A 354 44.87 -12.46 0.05
C SER A 354 45.91 -13.59 -0.06
N ALA A 355 45.97 -14.22 -1.22
CA ALA A 355 47.17 -14.90 -1.69
C ALA A 355 47.20 -14.80 -3.23
N ASP A 356 48.35 -14.34 -3.71
CA ASP A 356 48.69 -14.06 -5.10
C ASP A 356 48.24 -15.15 -6.09
N SER A 357 47.45 -14.77 -7.09
CA SER A 357 47.48 -15.41 -8.42
C SER A 357 46.83 -14.48 -9.47
N ASP A 358 47.68 -13.83 -10.25
CA ASP A 358 47.39 -12.82 -11.29
C ASP A 358 46.80 -13.39 -12.61
N GLU A 359 45.99 -14.45 -12.57
CA GLU A 359 45.56 -15.14 -13.81
C GLU A 359 44.04 -15.34 -14.02
N LYS A 360 43.14 -14.68 -13.28
CA LYS A 360 41.68 -14.97 -13.39
C LYS A 360 40.75 -13.77 -13.67
N VAL A 361 41.26 -12.63 -14.15
CA VAL A 361 40.44 -11.42 -14.39
C VAL A 361 39.77 -11.40 -15.78
N SER A 362 40.26 -12.17 -16.77
CA SER A 362 39.74 -12.08 -18.16
C SER A 362 38.31 -12.58 -18.35
N ASP A 363 37.91 -13.62 -17.62
CA ASP A 363 36.65 -14.31 -17.86
C ASP A 363 35.46 -13.56 -17.22
N GLU A 364 35.67 -12.89 -16.09
CA GLU A 364 34.64 -12.08 -15.42
C GLU A 364 34.25 -10.85 -16.25
N GLU A 365 35.23 -10.14 -16.82
CA GLU A 365 34.98 -9.00 -17.72
C GLU A 365 34.30 -9.44 -19.02
N ALA A 366 34.67 -10.61 -19.55
CA ALA A 366 34.03 -11.18 -20.73
C ALA A 366 32.55 -11.52 -20.48
N ILE A 367 32.23 -12.09 -19.31
CA ILE A 367 30.84 -12.43 -18.92
C ILE A 367 30.00 -11.16 -18.73
N GLN A 368 30.54 -10.13 -18.07
CA GLN A 368 29.83 -8.85 -17.89
C GLN A 368 29.59 -8.13 -19.23
N ASN A 369 30.55 -8.17 -20.15
CA ASN A 369 30.41 -7.60 -21.49
C ASN A 369 29.43 -8.39 -22.38
N LEU A 370 29.33 -9.72 -22.20
CA LEU A 370 28.29 -10.53 -22.86
C LEU A 370 26.91 -10.24 -22.28
N PHE A 371 26.83 -10.01 -20.96
CA PHE A 371 25.60 -9.69 -20.26
C PHE A 371 24.98 -8.35 -20.71
N THR A 372 25.80 -7.30 -20.80
CA THR A 372 25.35 -5.98 -21.28
C THR A 372 24.86 -6.05 -22.72
N LYS A 373 25.56 -6.80 -23.59
CA LYS A 373 25.14 -7.04 -24.97
C LYS A 373 23.81 -7.80 -25.05
N LEU A 374 23.60 -8.84 -24.24
CA LEU A 374 22.33 -9.59 -24.23
C LEU A 374 21.15 -8.72 -23.75
N PHE A 375 21.38 -7.82 -22.80
CA PHE A 375 20.37 -6.86 -22.36
C PHE A 375 19.99 -5.88 -23.48
N ASP A 376 20.97 -5.35 -24.20
CA ASP A 376 20.75 -4.43 -25.33
C ASP A 376 20.06 -5.12 -26.53
N PHE A 377 20.36 -6.39 -26.78
CA PHE A 377 19.69 -7.18 -27.82
C PHE A 377 18.23 -7.51 -27.48
N GLN A 378 17.86 -7.60 -26.19
CA GLN A 378 16.45 -7.77 -25.83
C GLN A 378 15.57 -6.57 -26.25
N GLN A 379 16.17 -5.39 -26.45
CA GLN A 379 15.50 -4.19 -26.96
C GLN A 379 15.54 -4.08 -28.50
N LYS A 380 16.35 -4.88 -29.20
CA LYS A 380 16.52 -4.84 -30.66
C LYS A 380 16.34 -6.23 -31.27
N SER A 381 15.28 -6.40 -32.06
CA SER A 381 14.79 -7.63 -32.69
C SER A 381 15.76 -8.35 -33.66
N SER A 382 16.90 -8.86 -33.18
CA SER A 382 17.86 -9.68 -33.94
C SER A 382 18.04 -11.05 -33.29
N GLN A 383 17.33 -12.06 -33.78
CA GLN A 383 17.24 -13.41 -33.17
C GLN A 383 18.50 -14.28 -33.37
N SER A 384 19.20 -14.17 -34.51
CA SER A 384 20.33 -15.06 -34.84
C SER A 384 21.63 -14.72 -34.11
N SER A 385 21.94 -13.43 -33.93
CA SER A 385 23.10 -12.98 -33.17
C SER A 385 22.95 -13.28 -31.68
N PHE A 386 21.73 -13.14 -31.15
CA PHE A 386 21.41 -13.43 -29.75
C PHE A 386 21.66 -14.89 -29.38
N GLN A 387 21.24 -15.83 -30.24
CA GLN A 387 21.49 -17.26 -30.02
C GLN A 387 22.98 -17.60 -29.93
N SER A 388 23.79 -17.03 -30.82
CA SER A 388 25.25 -17.26 -30.80
C SER A 388 25.94 -16.74 -29.54
N HIS A 389 25.41 -15.67 -28.92
CA HIS A 389 25.93 -15.12 -27.67
C HIS A 389 25.40 -15.87 -26.45
N LEU A 390 24.15 -16.36 -26.49
CA LEU A 390 23.62 -17.28 -25.49
C LEU A 390 24.37 -18.61 -25.47
N ASP A 391 24.64 -19.21 -26.62
CA ASP A 391 25.39 -20.47 -26.72
C ASP A 391 26.80 -20.32 -26.14
N LYS A 392 27.49 -19.20 -26.44
CA LYS A 392 28.78 -18.87 -25.83
C LYS A 392 28.69 -18.68 -24.32
N LEU A 393 27.63 -18.01 -23.83
CA LEU A 393 27.41 -17.80 -22.40
C LEU A 393 27.19 -19.14 -21.70
N PHE A 394 26.34 -20.01 -22.23
CA PHE A 394 26.13 -21.36 -21.68
C PHE A 394 27.39 -22.24 -21.76
N GLN A 395 28.23 -22.08 -22.79
CA GLN A 395 29.52 -22.77 -22.86
C GLN A 395 30.48 -22.31 -21.75
N ILE A 396 30.57 -21.00 -21.49
CA ILE A 396 31.39 -20.44 -20.41
C ILE A 396 30.84 -20.82 -19.03
N LEU A 397 29.51 -20.83 -18.86
CA LEU A 397 28.85 -21.23 -17.61
C LEU A 397 28.90 -22.73 -17.33
N SER A 398 29.08 -23.57 -18.35
CA SER A 398 29.24 -25.02 -18.19
C SER A 398 30.59 -25.43 -17.60
N GLN A 399 31.55 -24.50 -17.51
CA GLN A 399 32.86 -24.74 -16.90
C GLN A 399 32.76 -24.70 -15.37
N GLU A 400 33.39 -25.66 -14.69
CA GLU A 400 33.29 -25.84 -13.23
C GLU A 400 33.71 -24.60 -12.42
N GLN A 401 34.58 -23.75 -12.97
CA GLN A 401 35.05 -22.54 -12.29
C GLN A 401 34.00 -21.41 -12.23
N ASN A 402 32.97 -21.45 -13.09
CA ASN A 402 31.99 -20.37 -13.27
C ASN A 402 30.62 -20.66 -12.64
N GLN A 403 30.51 -21.70 -11.80
CA GLN A 403 29.23 -22.09 -11.19
C GLN A 403 28.61 -21.00 -10.31
N HIS A 404 29.41 -20.08 -9.77
CA HIS A 404 28.96 -18.97 -8.93
C HIS A 404 28.05 -17.97 -9.66
N TRP A 405 28.12 -17.89 -10.99
CA TRP A 405 27.26 -17.01 -11.79
C TRP A 405 25.80 -17.48 -11.84
N TRP A 406 25.53 -18.77 -11.59
CA TRP A 406 24.16 -19.28 -11.43
C TRP A 406 23.44 -18.70 -10.21
N ALA A 407 24.15 -18.10 -9.24
CA ALA A 407 23.51 -17.42 -8.10
C ALA A 407 22.91 -16.04 -8.47
N SER A 408 23.19 -15.53 -9.68
CA SER A 408 22.69 -14.21 -10.11
C SER A 408 21.22 -14.27 -10.54
N VAL A 409 20.34 -13.75 -9.68
CA VAL A 409 18.88 -13.66 -9.94
C VAL A 409 18.58 -12.86 -11.22
N HIS A 410 19.32 -11.79 -11.48
CA HIS A 410 19.09 -10.93 -12.65
C HIS A 410 19.44 -11.65 -13.95
N MET A 411 20.52 -12.44 -13.93
CA MET A 411 20.95 -13.21 -15.09
C MET A 411 19.93 -14.29 -15.46
N ILE A 412 19.49 -15.06 -14.47
CA ILE A 412 18.48 -16.09 -14.69
C ILE A 412 17.16 -15.47 -15.15
N LYS A 413 16.75 -14.35 -14.56
CA LYS A 413 15.52 -13.65 -14.97
C LYS A 413 15.58 -13.19 -16.43
N LEU A 414 16.72 -12.68 -16.90
CA LEU A 414 16.85 -12.28 -18.31
C LEU A 414 16.82 -13.49 -19.26
N ILE A 415 17.46 -14.59 -18.88
CA ILE A 415 17.41 -15.84 -19.66
C ILE A 415 15.97 -16.37 -19.70
N VAL A 416 15.26 -16.41 -18.57
CA VAL A 416 13.88 -16.93 -18.52
C VAL A 416 12.89 -16.00 -19.23
N THR A 417 13.05 -14.68 -19.11
CA THR A 417 12.17 -13.73 -19.83
C THR A 417 12.42 -13.71 -21.34
N SER A 418 13.62 -14.03 -21.81
CA SER A 418 13.87 -14.24 -23.26
C SER A 418 13.26 -15.56 -23.74
N CYS A 419 13.19 -16.60 -22.91
CA CYS A 419 12.50 -17.87 -23.24
C CYS A 419 11.01 -17.65 -23.55
N ASN A 420 10.34 -16.87 -22.70
CA ASN A 420 8.89 -16.68 -22.80
C ASN A 420 8.44 -15.98 -24.09
N LYS A 421 9.33 -15.22 -24.74
CA LYS A 421 9.01 -14.39 -25.91
C LYS A 421 9.18 -15.11 -27.25
N ASP A 422 10.26 -15.89 -27.42
CA ASP A 422 10.70 -16.34 -28.75
C ASP A 422 11.09 -17.83 -28.85
N ASP A 423 10.91 -18.64 -27.79
CA ASP A 423 11.17 -20.11 -27.79
C ASP A 423 12.62 -20.53 -28.14
N LEU A 424 13.58 -19.63 -27.92
CA LEU A 424 14.94 -19.67 -28.46
C LEU A 424 15.89 -20.69 -27.80
N LEU A 425 15.59 -21.21 -26.60
CA LEU A 425 16.54 -22.10 -25.90
C LEU A 425 16.54 -23.53 -26.47
N SER A 426 17.73 -24.06 -26.78
CA SER A 426 17.88 -25.47 -27.15
C SER A 426 17.67 -26.41 -25.95
N THR A 427 17.32 -27.67 -26.23
CA THR A 427 17.14 -28.74 -25.23
C THR A 427 18.34 -28.87 -24.30
N LYS A 428 19.55 -28.64 -24.84
CA LYS A 428 20.82 -28.68 -24.10
C LYS A 428 20.96 -27.53 -23.08
N GLN A 429 20.44 -26.34 -23.40
CA GLN A 429 20.46 -25.19 -22.51
C GLN A 429 19.47 -25.33 -21.35
N PHE A 430 18.32 -25.97 -21.59
CA PHE A 430 17.42 -26.36 -20.50
C PHE A 430 18.05 -27.39 -19.58
N THR A 431 18.72 -28.41 -20.13
CA THR A 431 19.39 -29.41 -19.29
C THR A 431 20.49 -28.80 -18.42
N THR A 432 21.31 -27.89 -18.96
CA THR A 432 22.38 -27.24 -18.17
C THR A 432 21.81 -26.26 -17.14
N LEU A 433 20.76 -25.51 -17.49
CA LEU A 433 20.06 -24.62 -16.56
C LEU A 433 19.44 -25.40 -15.39
N ILE A 434 18.77 -26.52 -15.67
CA ILE A 434 18.13 -27.32 -14.63
C ILE A 434 19.17 -28.09 -13.80
N GLN A 435 20.25 -28.57 -14.41
CA GLN A 435 21.37 -29.22 -13.71
C GLN A 435 22.10 -28.27 -12.75
N SER A 436 22.05 -26.95 -12.99
CA SER A 436 22.64 -25.94 -12.09
C SER A 436 21.96 -25.87 -10.72
N GLY A 437 20.73 -26.37 -10.58
CA GLY A 437 19.99 -26.47 -9.32
C GLY A 437 19.65 -25.15 -8.62
N SER A 438 20.10 -24.01 -9.15
CA SER A 438 20.06 -22.69 -8.48
C SER A 438 19.11 -21.75 -9.21
N LEU A 439 17.81 -22.08 -9.22
CA LEU A 439 16.80 -21.24 -9.86
C LEU A 439 16.05 -20.40 -8.81
N PRO A 440 15.97 -19.06 -8.98
CA PRO A 440 15.20 -18.22 -8.09
C PRO A 440 13.69 -18.52 -8.24
N LEU A 441 13.00 -18.65 -7.11
CA LEU A 441 11.56 -18.99 -7.00
C LEU A 441 10.66 -18.13 -7.91
N GLN A 442 11.01 -16.86 -8.11
CA GLN A 442 10.25 -15.92 -8.95
C GLN A 442 10.25 -16.29 -10.44
N CYS A 443 11.26 -17.03 -10.91
CA CYS A 443 11.40 -17.39 -12.32
C CYS A 443 10.88 -18.81 -12.62
N LEU A 444 10.51 -19.59 -11.59
CA LEU A 444 10.02 -20.95 -11.75
C LEU A 444 8.71 -21.05 -12.55
N PRO A 445 7.67 -20.21 -12.32
CA PRO A 445 6.43 -20.31 -13.09
C PRO A 445 6.64 -20.07 -14.59
N ASP A 446 7.46 -19.08 -14.93
CA ASP A 446 7.77 -18.73 -16.32
C ASP A 446 8.59 -19.81 -17.02
N LEU A 447 9.56 -20.40 -16.31
CA LEU A 447 10.35 -21.51 -16.82
C LEU A 447 9.50 -22.76 -17.04
N ILE A 448 8.65 -23.11 -16.08
CA ILE A 448 7.77 -24.30 -16.17
C ILE A 448 6.77 -24.13 -17.31
N ASN A 449 6.20 -22.93 -17.49
CA ASN A 449 5.34 -22.65 -18.63
C ASN A 449 6.08 -22.79 -19.98
N SER A 450 7.35 -22.38 -20.05
CA SER A 450 8.19 -22.56 -21.24
C SER A 450 8.53 -24.04 -21.50
N LEU A 451 8.80 -24.83 -20.45
CA LEU A 451 9.02 -26.27 -20.55
C LEU A 451 7.76 -27.02 -21.02
N ILE A 452 6.58 -26.65 -20.49
CA ILE A 452 5.29 -27.22 -20.89
C ILE A 452 5.01 -26.93 -22.38
N LYS A 453 5.35 -25.75 -22.88
CA LYS A 453 5.20 -25.40 -24.32
C LYS A 453 6.01 -26.33 -25.23
N LYS A 454 7.19 -26.79 -24.80
CA LYS A 454 8.07 -27.68 -25.58
C LYS A 454 7.63 -29.13 -25.66
N LYS A 455 6.64 -29.54 -24.84
CA LYS A 455 6.06 -30.90 -24.85
C LYS A 455 7.03 -32.07 -24.64
N GLU A 456 8.19 -31.86 -24.02
CA GLU A 456 9.14 -32.93 -23.72
C GLU A 456 9.03 -33.38 -22.24
N PRO A 457 8.49 -34.59 -21.95
CA PRO A 457 8.25 -35.03 -20.57
C PRO A 457 9.51 -35.31 -19.76
N SER A 458 10.62 -35.67 -20.42
CA SER A 458 11.92 -35.96 -19.81
C SER A 458 12.59 -34.75 -19.19
N LEU A 459 12.42 -33.55 -19.77
CA LEU A 459 12.95 -32.30 -19.22
C LEU A 459 12.19 -31.85 -17.98
N VAL A 460 10.87 -32.04 -17.97
CA VAL A 460 10.01 -31.70 -16.82
C VAL A 460 10.32 -32.62 -15.63
N ASP A 461 10.55 -33.91 -15.88
CA ASP A 461 10.98 -34.86 -14.86
C ASP A 461 12.37 -34.52 -14.28
N LEU A 462 13.32 -34.11 -15.14
CA LEU A 462 14.63 -33.62 -14.71
C LEU A 462 14.51 -32.35 -13.85
N ALA A 463 13.55 -31.48 -14.14
CA ALA A 463 13.24 -30.29 -13.33
C ALA A 463 12.67 -30.65 -11.95
N VAL A 464 11.70 -31.57 -11.89
CA VAL A 464 11.12 -32.06 -10.63
C VAL A 464 12.15 -32.75 -9.75
N ARG A 465 13.15 -33.42 -10.34
CA ARG A 465 14.25 -34.09 -9.60
C ARG A 465 15.28 -33.15 -8.99
N LYS A 466 15.62 -32.07 -9.69
CA LYS A 466 16.78 -31.22 -9.35
C LYS A 466 16.40 -29.93 -8.65
N LEU A 467 15.19 -29.45 -8.82
CA LEU A 467 14.70 -28.28 -8.12
C LEU A 467 14.19 -28.69 -6.75
N SER A 468 14.53 -27.91 -5.74
CA SER A 468 13.91 -27.89 -4.41
C SER A 468 12.96 -26.68 -4.32
N ASP A 469 11.79 -26.85 -3.72
CA ASP A 469 10.77 -25.81 -3.50
C ASP A 469 10.02 -25.29 -4.76
N ILE A 470 9.39 -26.20 -5.50
CA ILE A 470 8.44 -25.85 -6.57
C ILE A 470 7.10 -25.37 -5.98
N PRO A 471 6.58 -24.18 -6.36
CA PRO A 471 5.27 -23.69 -5.91
C PRO A 471 4.11 -24.61 -6.32
N GLU A 472 3.08 -24.74 -5.48
CA GLU A 472 1.96 -25.66 -5.68
C GLU A 472 1.16 -25.37 -6.96
N ILE A 473 1.08 -24.10 -7.36
CA ILE A 473 0.42 -23.70 -8.62
C ILE A 473 1.16 -24.24 -9.84
N CYS A 474 2.48 -24.38 -9.76
CA CYS A 474 3.30 -24.96 -10.81
C CYS A 474 3.17 -26.49 -10.80
N LEU A 475 3.07 -27.12 -9.63
CA LEU A 475 2.79 -28.55 -9.51
C LEU A 475 1.47 -28.93 -10.19
N ALA A 476 0.39 -28.15 -9.95
CA ALA A 476 -0.91 -28.38 -10.59
C ALA A 476 -0.82 -28.26 -12.13
N ASN A 477 -0.05 -27.30 -12.64
CA ASN A 477 0.19 -27.14 -14.08
C ASN A 477 0.99 -28.30 -14.69
N ILE A 478 1.98 -28.83 -13.96
CA ILE A 478 2.75 -30.00 -14.38
C ILE A 478 1.86 -31.26 -14.40
N ILE A 479 1.01 -31.45 -13.37
CA ILE A 479 0.03 -32.55 -13.34
C ILE A 479 -0.89 -32.47 -14.56
N LYS A 480 -1.42 -31.28 -14.87
CA LYS A 480 -2.25 -31.05 -16.06
C LYS A 480 -1.53 -31.44 -17.35
N PHE A 481 -0.24 -31.10 -17.46
CA PHE A 481 0.58 -31.43 -18.62
C PHE A 481 0.77 -32.94 -18.78
N TYR A 482 1.17 -33.64 -17.71
CA TYR A 482 1.34 -35.11 -17.75
C TYR A 482 0.04 -35.84 -18.11
N LEU A 483 -1.09 -35.42 -17.53
CA LEU A 483 -2.40 -36.00 -17.85
C LEU A 483 -2.84 -35.71 -19.28
N SER A 484 -2.45 -34.57 -19.86
CA SER A 484 -2.76 -34.25 -21.27
C SER A 484 -1.95 -35.05 -22.29
N ILE A 485 -0.75 -35.52 -21.94
CA ILE A 485 0.07 -36.39 -22.80
C ILE A 485 -0.52 -37.80 -22.86
N ASP A 486 -1.03 -38.30 -21.74
CA ASP A 486 -1.64 -39.64 -21.69
C ASP A 486 -2.88 -39.73 -22.59
N GLU A 487 -3.69 -38.67 -22.69
CA GLU A 487 -4.84 -38.62 -23.61
C GLU A 487 -4.43 -38.72 -25.09
N LEU A 488 -3.32 -38.08 -25.48
CA LEU A 488 -2.79 -38.16 -26.85
C LEU A 488 -2.26 -39.56 -27.17
N SER A 489 -1.54 -40.17 -26.22
CA SER A 489 -0.96 -41.52 -26.35
C SER A 489 -2.05 -42.59 -26.53
N ASN A 490 -3.15 -42.47 -25.78
CA ASN A 490 -4.27 -43.40 -25.85
C ASN A 490 -5.12 -43.22 -27.13
N GLY A 491 -5.13 -42.03 -27.74
CA GLY A 491 -5.80 -41.78 -29.01
C GLY A 491 -5.10 -42.40 -30.22
N GLU A 492 -3.77 -42.53 -30.19
CA GLU A 492 -2.99 -43.16 -31.26
C GLU A 492 -3.11 -44.70 -31.24
N GLN A 493 -3.22 -45.31 -30.05
CA GLN A 493 -3.40 -46.78 -29.92
C GLN A 493 -4.79 -47.28 -30.36
N GLN A 494 -5.80 -46.41 -30.42
CA GLN A 494 -7.13 -46.78 -30.92
C GLN A 494 -7.22 -46.87 -32.45
N LEU A 495 -6.24 -46.32 -33.19
CA LEU A 495 -6.22 -46.39 -34.65
C LEU A 495 -5.52 -47.64 -35.20
N GLU A 496 -4.64 -48.29 -34.43
CA GLU A 496 -3.92 -49.50 -34.86
C GLU A 496 -4.62 -50.83 -34.47
N ASN A 497 -5.53 -50.82 -33.50
CA ASN A 497 -6.18 -52.05 -33.00
C ASN A 497 -7.53 -52.41 -33.66
N ASN A 498 -7.87 -51.84 -34.82
CA ASN A 498 -9.13 -52.15 -35.52
C ASN A 498 -9.11 -53.41 -36.40
N HIS A 499 -8.09 -54.26 -36.29
CA HIS A 499 -8.09 -55.59 -36.90
C HIS A 499 -7.63 -56.64 -35.90
N GLU A 500 -8.56 -57.16 -35.09
CA GLU A 500 -8.90 -58.60 -35.02
C GLU A 500 -9.84 -58.92 -33.83
N GLU A 501 -10.95 -59.57 -34.21
CA GLU A 501 -11.79 -60.51 -33.45
C GLU A 501 -12.93 -60.06 -32.51
N MET A 502 -14.14 -60.47 -32.92
CA MET A 502 -15.38 -60.66 -32.17
C MET A 502 -15.17 -61.62 -30.97
N GLU A 503 -15.79 -61.34 -29.82
CA GLU A 503 -16.65 -62.31 -29.10
C GLU A 503 -17.34 -61.71 -27.84
N VAL A 504 -18.68 -61.68 -27.90
CA VAL A 504 -19.72 -62.05 -26.91
C VAL A 504 -19.74 -61.46 -25.48
N ASP A 505 -20.87 -60.75 -25.24
CA ASP A 505 -21.52 -60.34 -23.99
C ASP A 505 -21.14 -61.07 -22.67
N LYS A 506 -20.62 -60.29 -21.71
CA LYS A 506 -20.84 -60.46 -20.26
C LYS A 506 -21.06 -59.08 -19.61
N PRO A 507 -21.91 -58.97 -18.58
CA PRO A 507 -22.25 -57.69 -17.97
C PRO A 507 -21.01 -57.08 -17.29
N GLU A 508 -20.67 -55.86 -17.70
CA GLU A 508 -19.54 -55.06 -17.19
C GLU A 508 -19.82 -54.50 -15.79
N ASP A 509 -19.94 -55.38 -14.80
CA ASP A 509 -19.89 -55.01 -13.38
C ASP A 509 -18.64 -55.65 -12.76
N SER A 510 -17.78 -54.80 -12.17
CA SER A 510 -16.67 -55.09 -11.21
C SER A 510 -15.19 -55.14 -11.66
N ALA A 511 -14.81 -54.96 -12.93
CA ALA A 511 -13.42 -55.20 -13.38
C ALA A 511 -12.59 -54.00 -13.90
N THR A 512 -12.99 -52.74 -13.66
CA THR A 512 -12.34 -51.55 -14.29
C THR A 512 -11.33 -50.80 -13.42
N PHE A 513 -11.14 -51.17 -12.16
CA PHE A 513 -10.23 -50.45 -11.23
C PHE A 513 -8.93 -51.21 -10.88
N GLU A 514 -8.71 -52.39 -11.45
CA GLU A 514 -7.48 -53.20 -11.25
C GLU A 514 -6.35 -52.86 -12.22
N ARG A 515 -6.60 -52.04 -13.27
CA ARG A 515 -5.58 -51.60 -14.22
C ARG A 515 -5.22 -50.13 -13.99
N CYS A 516 -3.92 -49.82 -14.01
CA CYS A 516 -3.44 -48.44 -13.94
C CYS A 516 -4.09 -47.62 -15.07
N PRO A 517 -4.79 -46.52 -14.76
CA PRO A 517 -5.50 -45.71 -15.77
C PRO A 517 -4.57 -44.85 -16.62
N LEU A 518 -3.26 -44.93 -16.39
CA LEU A 518 -2.22 -44.09 -17.00
C LEU A 518 -1.09 -44.96 -17.54
N ASN A 519 -0.40 -44.48 -18.57
CA ASN A 519 0.80 -45.11 -19.10
C ASN A 519 1.90 -45.23 -18.02
N GLN A 520 2.65 -46.34 -18.02
CA GLN A 520 3.61 -46.71 -16.97
C GLN A 520 4.70 -45.64 -16.74
N GLN A 521 5.12 -44.93 -17.79
CA GLN A 521 6.10 -43.83 -17.69
C GLN A 521 5.50 -42.57 -17.03
N ILE A 522 4.24 -42.25 -17.34
CA ILE A 522 3.54 -41.09 -16.80
C ILE A 522 3.18 -41.33 -15.32
N ALA A 523 2.80 -42.56 -14.97
CA ALA A 523 2.58 -42.97 -13.59
C ALA A 523 3.84 -42.79 -12.72
N ALA A 524 5.03 -43.12 -13.25
CA ALA A 524 6.29 -42.92 -12.54
C ALA A 524 6.59 -41.43 -12.30
N TYR A 525 6.37 -40.56 -13.30
CA TYR A 525 6.55 -39.12 -13.16
C TYR A 525 5.56 -38.49 -12.15
N LEU A 526 4.30 -38.94 -12.15
CA LEU A 526 3.31 -38.46 -11.19
C LEU A 526 3.62 -38.93 -9.76
N CYS A 527 4.07 -40.17 -9.56
CA CYS A 527 4.47 -40.65 -8.22
C CYS A 527 5.61 -39.83 -7.63
N GLN A 528 6.56 -39.43 -8.47
CA GLN A 528 7.66 -38.56 -8.09
C GLN A 528 7.18 -37.16 -7.69
N LEU A 529 6.22 -36.60 -8.43
CA LEU A 529 5.62 -35.29 -8.11
C LEU A 529 4.77 -35.33 -6.84
N LEU A 530 4.00 -36.40 -6.63
CA LEU A 530 3.17 -36.57 -5.44
C LEU A 530 3.98 -36.69 -4.13
N SER A 531 5.28 -36.99 -4.24
CA SER A 531 6.21 -37.08 -3.12
C SER A 531 6.77 -35.72 -2.66
N TYR A 532 6.44 -34.63 -3.37
CA TYR A 532 6.96 -33.30 -3.08
C TYR A 532 6.30 -32.68 -1.82
N PRO A 533 7.05 -31.91 -0.99
CA PRO A 533 6.44 -31.17 0.11
C PRO A 533 5.50 -30.07 -0.41
N PHE A 534 4.35 -29.89 0.23
CA PHE A 534 3.36 -28.86 -0.09
C PHE A 534 2.68 -28.34 1.18
N SER A 535 2.06 -27.17 1.08
CA SER A 535 1.16 -26.60 2.09
C SER A 535 -0.31 -26.82 1.71
N ASP A 536 -1.12 -27.33 2.65
CA ASP A 536 -2.53 -27.67 2.42
C ASP A 536 -3.36 -26.48 1.90
N VAL A 537 -3.07 -25.27 2.40
CA VAL A 537 -3.78 -24.04 2.03
C VAL A 537 -3.50 -23.65 0.58
N TYR A 538 -2.24 -23.70 0.17
CA TYR A 538 -1.83 -23.32 -1.20
C TYR A 538 -2.14 -24.43 -2.21
N LEU A 539 -2.06 -25.69 -1.78
CA LEU A 539 -2.41 -26.83 -2.62
C LEU A 539 -3.90 -26.81 -2.99
N SER A 540 -4.81 -26.59 -2.03
CA SER A 540 -6.25 -26.50 -2.33
C SER A 540 -6.57 -25.38 -3.33
N HIS A 541 -5.90 -24.22 -3.21
CA HIS A 541 -6.05 -23.13 -4.16
C HIS A 541 -5.49 -23.48 -5.55
N ALA A 542 -4.32 -24.12 -5.61
CA ALA A 542 -3.69 -24.56 -6.85
C ALA A 542 -4.54 -25.61 -7.58
N MET A 543 -5.12 -26.58 -6.86
CA MET A 543 -5.93 -27.64 -7.45
C MET A 543 -7.20 -27.12 -8.13
N LYS A 544 -7.76 -25.98 -7.71
CA LYS A 544 -8.89 -25.33 -8.40
C LYS A 544 -8.58 -24.92 -9.84
N THR A 545 -7.30 -24.71 -10.16
CA THR A 545 -6.87 -24.38 -11.53
C THR A 545 -6.88 -25.58 -12.48
N LEU A 546 -6.95 -26.80 -11.93
CA LEU A 546 -7.02 -28.04 -12.70
C LEU A 546 -8.43 -28.23 -13.27
N PRO A 547 -8.60 -28.49 -14.58
CA PRO A 547 -9.92 -28.81 -15.13
C PRO A 547 -10.54 -30.06 -14.50
N PHE A 548 -11.84 -30.04 -14.28
CA PHE A 548 -12.58 -31.12 -13.59
C PHE A 548 -12.33 -32.52 -14.18
N LYS A 549 -12.24 -32.64 -15.51
CA LYS A 549 -11.93 -33.91 -16.20
C LYS A 549 -10.62 -34.53 -15.68
N TYR A 550 -9.56 -33.71 -15.57
CA TYR A 550 -8.25 -34.15 -15.10
C TYR A 550 -8.23 -34.41 -13.60
N ALA A 551 -9.01 -33.67 -12.81
CA ALA A 551 -9.18 -33.94 -11.38
C ALA A 551 -9.79 -35.34 -11.14
N VAL A 552 -10.76 -35.77 -11.96
CA VAL A 552 -11.35 -37.11 -11.87
C VAL A 552 -10.34 -38.20 -12.25
N ILE A 553 -9.54 -38.00 -13.30
CA ILE A 553 -8.48 -38.95 -13.70
C ILE A 553 -7.43 -39.07 -12.60
N LEU A 554 -7.01 -37.94 -12.02
CA LEU A 554 -6.08 -37.90 -10.89
C LEU A 554 -6.64 -38.67 -9.68
N LEU A 555 -7.91 -38.48 -9.34
CA LEU A 555 -8.56 -39.20 -8.24
C LEU A 555 -8.64 -40.71 -8.49
N LYS A 556 -8.91 -41.14 -9.73
CA LYS A 556 -8.86 -42.56 -10.12
C LYS A 556 -7.46 -43.14 -9.95
N PHE A 557 -6.43 -42.40 -10.36
CA PHE A 557 -5.03 -42.79 -10.19
C PHE A 557 -4.60 -42.84 -8.72
N LEU A 558 -4.97 -41.85 -7.91
CA LEU A 558 -4.70 -41.84 -6.47
C LEU A 558 -5.41 -43.00 -5.75
N ASN A 559 -6.63 -43.36 -6.17
CA ASN A 559 -7.32 -44.55 -5.67
C ASN A 559 -6.60 -45.85 -6.08
N TYR A 560 -6.12 -45.95 -7.31
CA TYR A 560 -5.30 -47.08 -7.77
C TYR A 560 -4.02 -47.21 -6.93
N GLN A 561 -3.31 -46.12 -6.68
CA GLN A 561 -2.13 -46.10 -5.79
C GLN A 561 -2.47 -46.50 -4.34
N LEU A 562 -3.64 -46.10 -3.83
CA LEU A 562 -4.12 -46.55 -2.52
C LEU A 562 -4.36 -48.08 -2.48
N LEU A 563 -4.84 -48.67 -3.58
CA LEU A 563 -5.11 -50.11 -3.73
C LEU A 563 -3.84 -50.92 -3.99
N GLU A 564 -2.93 -50.46 -4.85
CA GLU A 564 -1.69 -51.16 -5.23
C GLU A 564 -0.65 -51.14 -4.09
N ALA A 565 -0.63 -50.08 -3.27
CA ALA A 565 0.13 -50.04 -2.01
C ALA A 565 -0.28 -51.11 -0.98
N SER A 566 -1.34 -51.90 -1.26
CA SER A 566 -1.73 -53.05 -0.45
C SER A 566 -1.13 -54.39 -0.92
N ILE A 567 -0.48 -54.45 -2.10
CA ILE A 567 -0.15 -55.73 -2.77
C ILE A 567 1.36 -55.99 -2.97
N LEU A 568 2.28 -54.99 -2.96
CA LEU A 568 3.70 -55.26 -3.26
C LEU A 568 4.72 -54.78 -2.20
N PRO A 569 5.75 -55.59 -1.88
CA PRO A 569 6.93 -55.14 -1.16
C PRO A 569 7.84 -54.33 -2.08
N LYS A 570 8.34 -53.21 -1.54
CA LYS A 570 9.32 -52.26 -2.09
C LYS A 570 10.20 -52.81 -3.23
N SER A 571 10.00 -52.31 -4.45
CA SER A 571 11.02 -52.31 -5.49
C SER A 571 11.06 -50.95 -6.21
N ASP A 572 12.19 -50.25 -6.03
CA ASP A 572 12.89 -49.26 -6.87
C ASP A 572 12.18 -48.08 -7.56
N VAL A 573 10.88 -47.88 -7.40
CA VAL A 573 10.21 -46.65 -7.87
C VAL A 573 9.72 -45.85 -6.67
N SER A 574 10.00 -44.54 -6.66
CA SER A 574 9.66 -43.58 -5.61
C SER A 574 8.14 -43.51 -5.36
N THR A 575 7.58 -44.48 -4.65
CA THR A 575 6.17 -44.51 -4.28
C THR A 575 5.92 -43.46 -3.17
N PRO A 576 4.98 -42.51 -3.36
CA PRO A 576 4.67 -41.51 -2.36
C PRO A 576 4.12 -42.15 -1.07
N ALA A 577 4.44 -41.56 0.08
CA ALA A 577 3.90 -42.02 1.35
C ALA A 577 2.37 -41.96 1.34
N VAL A 578 1.74 -42.95 1.98
CA VAL A 578 0.28 -43.08 2.05
C VAL A 578 -0.39 -41.82 2.61
N THR A 579 0.24 -41.18 3.60
CA THR A 579 -0.23 -39.91 4.18
C THR A 579 -0.30 -38.82 3.12
N LYS A 580 0.74 -38.67 2.30
CA LYS A 580 0.76 -37.71 1.19
C LYS A 580 -0.32 -38.01 0.15
N ILE A 581 -0.56 -39.28 -0.17
CA ILE A 581 -1.64 -39.66 -1.10
C ILE A 581 -3.01 -39.21 -0.56
N VAL A 582 -3.26 -39.41 0.75
CA VAL A 582 -4.52 -38.98 1.39
C VAL A 582 -4.67 -37.46 1.39
N ASP A 583 -3.58 -36.73 1.66
CA ASP A 583 -3.56 -35.26 1.63
C ASP A 583 -3.81 -34.70 0.22
N TRP A 584 -3.30 -35.36 -0.83
CA TRP A 584 -3.61 -34.99 -2.22
C TRP A 584 -5.06 -35.31 -2.58
N ILE A 585 -5.63 -36.41 -2.07
CA ILE A 585 -7.05 -36.74 -2.26
C ILE A 585 -7.93 -35.70 -1.56
N SER A 586 -7.66 -35.34 -0.31
CA SER A 586 -8.44 -34.34 0.42
C SER A 586 -8.38 -32.98 -0.28
N ALA A 587 -7.19 -32.51 -0.67
CA ALA A 587 -7.04 -31.25 -1.37
C ALA A 587 -7.76 -31.22 -2.73
N THR A 588 -7.74 -32.34 -3.49
CA THR A 588 -8.44 -32.45 -4.79
C THR A 588 -9.96 -32.49 -4.61
N VAL A 589 -10.43 -33.20 -3.58
CA VAL A 589 -11.86 -33.24 -3.22
C VAL A 589 -12.33 -31.85 -2.81
N ASP A 590 -11.64 -31.19 -1.89
CA ASP A 590 -11.98 -29.87 -1.38
C ASP A 590 -11.98 -28.79 -2.47
N ALA A 591 -11.07 -28.89 -3.45
CA ALA A 591 -11.02 -27.95 -4.57
C ALA A 591 -12.24 -28.05 -5.51
N HIS A 592 -12.82 -29.24 -5.69
CA HIS A 592 -13.88 -29.51 -6.68
C HIS A 592 -15.20 -30.04 -6.09
N VAL A 593 -15.44 -29.90 -4.77
CA VAL A 593 -16.62 -30.43 -4.05
C VAL A 593 -17.93 -30.15 -4.78
N LEU A 594 -18.17 -28.90 -5.18
CA LEU A 594 -19.43 -28.50 -5.83
C LEU A 594 -19.66 -29.24 -7.15
N GLN A 595 -18.62 -29.42 -7.96
CA GLN A 595 -18.72 -30.11 -9.25
C GLN A 595 -18.85 -31.62 -9.07
N MET A 596 -18.20 -32.20 -8.05
CA MET A 596 -18.30 -33.64 -7.74
C MET A 596 -19.67 -34.06 -7.21
N VAL A 597 -20.36 -33.19 -6.46
CA VAL A 597 -21.71 -33.47 -5.92
C VAL A 597 -22.77 -33.50 -7.02
N ILE A 598 -22.56 -32.73 -8.09
CA ILE A 598 -23.52 -32.59 -9.20
C ILE A 598 -23.37 -33.74 -10.21
N SER A 599 -22.15 -34.24 -10.46
CA SER A 599 -21.93 -35.32 -11.43
C SER A 599 -22.22 -36.72 -10.84
N PRO A 600 -23.00 -37.57 -11.52
CA PRO A 600 -23.37 -38.90 -11.03
C PRO A 600 -22.18 -39.88 -11.00
N ASP A 601 -21.26 -39.80 -11.97
CA ASP A 601 -20.10 -40.70 -12.09
C ASP A 601 -19.09 -40.50 -10.95
N THR A 602 -19.00 -39.27 -10.41
CA THR A 602 -18.14 -38.97 -9.25
C THR A 602 -18.73 -39.46 -7.93
N LYS A 603 -20.05 -39.64 -7.81
CA LYS A 603 -20.66 -40.20 -6.59
C LYS A 603 -20.24 -41.65 -6.35
N GLN A 604 -20.18 -42.45 -7.42
CA GLN A 604 -19.68 -43.82 -7.35
C GLN A 604 -18.19 -43.83 -6.95
N LEU A 605 -17.36 -42.99 -7.57
CA LEU A 605 -15.94 -42.86 -7.22
C LEU A 605 -15.70 -42.42 -5.77
N LEU A 606 -16.47 -41.46 -5.26
CA LEU A 606 -16.40 -41.01 -3.86
C LEU A 606 -16.82 -42.11 -2.88
N SER A 607 -17.84 -42.91 -3.22
CA SER A 607 -18.24 -44.06 -2.40
C SER A 607 -17.16 -45.14 -2.34
N ILE A 608 -16.47 -45.38 -3.46
CA ILE A 608 -15.35 -46.32 -3.55
C ILE A 608 -14.16 -45.80 -2.75
N LEU A 609 -13.80 -44.52 -2.91
CA LEU A 609 -12.74 -43.86 -2.14
C LEU A 609 -13.02 -43.92 -0.63
N TYR A 610 -14.25 -43.61 -0.21
CA TYR A 610 -14.67 -43.70 1.18
C TYR A 610 -14.51 -45.12 1.73
N ASN A 611 -15.01 -46.13 1.00
CA ASN A 611 -14.89 -47.53 1.40
C ASN A 611 -13.42 -48.01 1.46
N THR A 612 -12.56 -47.55 0.54
CA THR A 612 -11.13 -47.88 0.51
C THR A 612 -10.38 -47.23 1.69
N ILE A 613 -10.68 -45.96 1.99
CA ILE A 613 -10.10 -45.25 3.13
C ILE A 613 -10.60 -45.85 4.45
N GLU A 614 -11.89 -46.15 4.58
CA GLU A 614 -12.49 -46.78 5.77
C GLU A 614 -11.88 -48.17 6.05
N LYS A 615 -11.68 -48.99 5.02
CA LYS A 615 -10.96 -50.28 5.14
C LYS A 615 -9.52 -50.11 5.67
N ARG A 616 -8.88 -48.97 5.39
CA ARG A 616 -7.50 -48.67 5.83
C ARG A 616 -7.47 -48.09 7.25
N VAL A 617 -8.39 -47.22 7.61
CA VAL A 617 -8.55 -46.68 8.98
C VAL A 617 -8.91 -47.80 9.98
N ARG A 618 -9.67 -48.82 9.54
CA ARG A 618 -9.98 -50.01 10.35
C ARG A 618 -8.84 -51.03 10.47
N LYS A 619 -7.74 -50.89 9.72
CA LYS A 619 -6.50 -51.68 9.91
C LYS A 619 -5.37 -50.82 10.50
N PRO A 620 -5.43 -50.34 11.75
CA PRO A 620 -4.26 -49.90 12.47
C PRO A 620 -3.65 -51.12 13.19
N PHE A 621 -2.38 -51.44 12.88
CA PHE A 621 -1.53 -52.37 13.63
C PHE A 621 -2.01 -53.84 13.77
N SER A 622 -1.55 -54.69 12.86
CA SER A 622 -1.14 -56.04 13.23
C SER A 622 0.25 -56.31 12.67
N VAL A 623 1.24 -56.08 13.55
CA VAL A 623 2.67 -56.45 13.52
C VAL A 623 3.56 -55.76 12.50
#